data_AF-A0A7T1MFI5-F1
#
_entry.id   AF-A0A7T1MFI5-F1
#
_cell.length_a   1.000
_cell.length_b   1.000
_cell.length_c   1.000
_cell.angle_alpha   90.00
_cell.angle_beta   90.00
_cell.angle_gamma   90.00
#
_symmetry.space_group_name_H-M   'P 1'
#
loop_
_entity.id
_entity.type
_entity.pdbx_description
1 polymer ?
#
loop_
_entity_poly.entity_id
_entity_poly.type
_entity_poly.pdbx_seq_one_letter_code
_entity_poly.pdbx_strand_id
1 'polypeptide(L)'
;MDQPDRSTEVPASIAALLSELEERSRARPDRVLRLRGVLPAGEASKPFELLIFRGFSSLTTHPTAFDPDRPALPEGSRIDSAELLQAPLIPEAETSLAGPMHVDELLSPSAWQ
;
A
#
# COMPACT_ATOMS: atom_id res chain seq x y z
N MET A 1 14.69 -25.95 9.77
CA MET A 1 15.43 -24.72 9.42
C MET A 1 15.41 -24.68 7.91
N ASP A 2 14.30 -24.19 7.35
CA ASP A 2 14.07 -24.11 5.91
C ASP A 2 13.48 -22.71 5.69
N GLN A 3 14.34 -21.76 5.32
CA GLN A 3 13.89 -20.51 4.75
C GLN A 3 14.05 -20.68 3.24
N PRO A 4 12.95 -20.84 2.47
CA PRO A 4 13.06 -20.87 1.04
C PRO A 4 13.36 -19.45 0.55
N ASP A 5 14.49 -19.36 -0.15
CA ASP A 5 14.78 -18.50 -1.28
C ASP A 5 13.71 -17.44 -1.62
N ARG A 6 13.87 -16.21 -1.11
CA ARG A 6 13.11 -15.03 -1.57
C ARG A 6 13.70 -14.51 -2.90
N SER A 7 13.65 -15.35 -3.93
CA SER A 7 13.79 -14.87 -5.30
C SER A 7 12.63 -13.93 -5.61
N THR A 8 12.95 -12.82 -6.26
CA THR A 8 12.08 -11.75 -6.76
C THR A 8 10.91 -12.28 -7.60
N GLU A 9 9.87 -12.76 -6.93
CA GLU A 9 8.60 -13.08 -7.55
C GLU A 9 7.69 -11.89 -7.31
N VAL A 10 7.26 -11.25 -8.41
CA VAL A 10 6.22 -10.20 -8.35
C VAL A 10 5.05 -10.80 -7.56
N PRO A 11 4.56 -10.13 -6.50
CA PRO A 11 3.57 -10.73 -5.62
C PRO A 11 2.35 -11.17 -6.44
N ALA A 12 2.07 -12.47 -6.44
CA ALA A 12 1.00 -13.07 -7.24
C ALA A 12 -0.41 -12.56 -6.87
N SER A 13 -0.55 -11.86 -5.74
CA SER A 13 -1.81 -11.32 -5.22
C SER A 13 -1.61 -9.96 -4.55
N ILE A 14 -2.64 -9.09 -4.59
CA ILE A 14 -2.65 -7.78 -3.92
C ILE A 14 -2.35 -7.89 -2.43
N ALA A 15 -2.81 -8.95 -1.76
CA ALA A 15 -2.50 -9.17 -0.35
C ALA A 15 -0.98 -9.28 -0.09
N ALA A 16 -0.25 -10.03 -0.92
CA ALA A 16 1.20 -10.17 -0.79
C ALA A 16 1.93 -8.85 -1.08
N LEU A 17 1.43 -8.09 -2.07
CA LEU A 17 1.93 -6.75 -2.37
C LEU A 17 1.80 -5.81 -1.16
N LEU A 18 0.62 -5.78 -0.53
CA LEU A 18 0.39 -4.97 0.67
C LEU A 18 1.31 -5.38 1.81
N SER A 19 1.46 -6.68 2.09
CA SER A 19 2.35 -7.16 3.16
C SER A 19 3.81 -6.77 2.94
N GLU A 20 4.31 -6.81 1.70
CA GLU A 20 5.68 -6.36 1.39
C GLU A 20 5.85 -4.85 1.62
N LEU A 21 4.83 -4.05 1.25
CA LEU A 21 4.83 -2.60 1.46
C LEU A 21 4.71 -2.24 2.95
N GLU A 22 3.93 -3.00 3.72
CA GLU A 22 3.80 -2.85 5.17
C GLU A 22 5.13 -3.08 5.89
N GLU A 23 5.85 -4.16 5.55
CA GLU A 23 7.15 -4.45 6.14
C GLU A 23 8.17 -3.34 5.83
N ARG A 24 8.14 -2.80 4.60
CA ARG A 24 9.00 -1.67 4.20
C ARG A 24 8.66 -0.39 4.92
N SER A 25 7.37 -0.09 5.07
CA SER A 25 6.87 1.06 5.82
C SER A 25 7.25 0.98 7.30
N ARG A 26 7.29 -0.23 7.88
CA ARG A 26 7.75 -0.45 9.26
C ARG A 26 9.20 -0.01 9.48
N ALA A 27 10.07 -0.21 8.49
CA ALA A 27 11.46 0.22 8.54
C ALA A 27 11.64 1.74 8.35
N ARG A 28 10.62 2.46 7.84
CA ARG A 28 10.66 3.90 7.54
C ARG A 28 9.48 4.65 8.15
N PRO A 29 9.49 4.87 9.47
CA PRO A 29 8.41 5.55 10.18
C PRO A 29 8.29 7.05 9.85
N ASP A 30 9.23 7.60 9.08
CA ASP A 30 9.21 8.96 8.54
C ASP A 30 8.40 9.09 7.24
N ARG A 31 7.81 7.99 6.73
CA ARG A 31 7.10 7.97 5.44
C ARG A 31 5.73 7.33 5.56
N VAL A 32 4.75 7.95 4.90
CA VAL A 32 3.41 7.42 4.71
C VAL A 32 3.28 7.04 3.25
N LEU A 33 2.90 5.80 2.97
CA LEU A 33 2.60 5.38 1.61
C LEU A 33 1.11 5.58 1.34
N ARG A 34 0.78 6.21 0.22
CA ARG A 34 -0.59 6.41 -0.25
C ARG A 34 -0.80 5.63 -1.54
N LEU A 35 -1.71 4.66 -1.49
CA LEU A 35 -2.13 3.88 -2.64
C LEU A 35 -3.52 4.32 -3.06
N ARG A 36 -3.71 4.48 -4.37
CA ARG A 36 -5.02 4.76 -4.95
C ARG A 36 -5.29 3.82 -6.10
N GLY A 37 -6.54 3.47 -6.25
CA GLY A 37 -7.01 2.68 -7.37
C GLY A 37 -8.48 2.39 -7.26
N VAL A 38 -8.90 1.22 -7.72
CA VAL A 38 -10.30 0.83 -7.76
C VAL A 38 -10.57 -0.53 -7.11
N LEU A 39 -11.69 -0.60 -6.40
CA LEU A 39 -12.26 -1.80 -5.81
C LEU A 39 -13.34 -2.38 -6.73
N PRO A 40 -13.46 -3.71 -6.82
CA PRO A 40 -14.61 -4.34 -7.43
C PRO A 40 -15.85 -4.08 -6.55
N ALA A 41 -16.87 -3.42 -7.09
CA ALA A 41 -18.10 -3.09 -6.37
C ALA A 41 -19.35 -3.43 -7.21
N GLY A 42 -19.65 -4.72 -7.30
CA GLY A 42 -20.75 -5.23 -8.11
C GLY A 42 -20.50 -4.96 -9.60
N GLU A 43 -21.40 -4.23 -10.25
CA GLU A 43 -21.29 -3.89 -11.67
C GLU A 43 -20.36 -2.71 -11.99
N ALA A 44 -19.91 -1.97 -10.97
CA ALA A 44 -19.03 -0.81 -11.14
C ALA A 44 -17.75 -0.94 -10.32
N SER A 45 -16.70 -0.25 -10.78
CA SER A 45 -15.46 -0.09 -10.01
C SER A 45 -15.57 1.18 -9.15
N LYS A 46 -15.18 1.09 -7.87
CA LYS A 46 -15.20 2.24 -6.95
C LYS A 46 -13.79 2.70 -6.61
N PRO A 47 -13.49 4.01 -6.67
CA PRO A 47 -12.18 4.48 -6.24
C PRO A 47 -11.97 4.21 -4.75
N PHE A 48 -10.72 3.88 -4.39
CA PHE A 48 -10.28 3.81 -3.01
C PHE A 48 -8.97 4.55 -2.82
N GLU A 49 -8.75 4.92 -1.57
CA GLU A 49 -7.46 5.36 -1.06
C GLU A 49 -7.10 4.55 0.18
N LEU A 50 -5.87 4.03 0.18
CA LEU A 50 -5.29 3.23 1.24
C LEU A 50 -3.96 3.84 1.66
N LEU A 51 -3.83 4.14 2.95
CA LEU A 51 -2.61 4.66 3.56
C LEU A 51 -1.88 3.54 4.28
N ILE A 52 -0.57 3.38 4.06
CA ILE A 52 0.29 2.46 4.81
C ILE A 52 1.29 3.27 5.63
N PHE A 53 1.27 3.07 6.94
CA PHE A 53 2.15 3.76 7.86
C PHE A 53 2.64 2.82 8.97
N ARG A 54 3.97 2.71 9.13
CA ARG A 54 4.62 1.88 10.15
C ARG A 54 4.18 0.40 10.14
N GLY A 55 3.84 -0.11 8.96
CA GLY A 55 3.36 -1.47 8.77
C GLY A 55 1.87 -1.68 9.10
N PHE A 56 1.10 -0.60 9.15
CA PHE A 56 -0.36 -0.65 9.24
C PHE A 56 -0.98 -0.04 7.98
N SER A 57 -1.86 -0.78 7.32
CA SER A 57 -2.71 -0.27 6.25
C SER A 57 -4.05 0.25 6.78
N SER A 58 -4.51 1.39 6.25
CA SER A 58 -5.75 2.04 6.64
C SER A 58 -6.46 2.59 5.40
N LEU A 59 -7.65 2.06 5.12
CA LEU A 59 -8.48 2.49 4.00
C LEU A 59 -9.31 3.71 4.43
N THR A 60 -9.15 4.86 3.77
CA THR A 60 -9.80 6.12 4.19
C THR A 60 -11.24 6.24 3.66
N THR A 61 -11.54 5.59 2.53
CA THR A 61 -12.76 5.86 1.75
C THR A 61 -13.95 4.96 2.08
N HIS A 62 -13.74 3.83 2.76
CA HIS A 62 -14.82 2.92 3.17
C HIS A 62 -14.56 2.39 4.58
N PRO A 63 -15.59 2.26 5.44
CA PRO A 63 -15.49 1.49 6.67
C PRO A 63 -15.38 0.01 6.31
N THR A 64 -14.18 -0.44 5.94
CA THR A 64 -13.84 -1.86 6.09
C THR A 64 -13.80 -2.12 7.59
N ALA A 65 -14.62 -3.06 8.06
CA ALA A 65 -14.47 -3.58 9.42
C ALA A 65 -12.99 -3.94 9.60
N PHE A 66 -12.31 -3.26 10.52
CA PHE A 66 -10.91 -3.49 10.80
C PHE A 66 -10.79 -4.93 11.30
N ASP A 67 -10.32 -5.81 10.42
CA ASP A 67 -10.18 -7.23 10.68
C ASP A 67 -8.71 -7.56 10.41
N PRO A 68 -7.87 -7.68 11.45
CA PRO A 68 -6.42 -7.85 11.31
C PRO A 68 -6.05 -9.16 10.59
N ASP A 69 -7.00 -10.09 10.47
CA ASP A 69 -6.86 -11.36 9.75
C ASP A 69 -7.39 -11.30 8.31
N ARG A 70 -7.97 -10.18 7.87
CA ARG A 70 -8.40 -9.99 6.47
C ARG A 70 -7.49 -9.02 5.72
N PRO A 71 -7.19 -9.30 4.44
CA PRO A 71 -6.47 -8.35 3.61
C PRO A 71 -7.23 -7.03 3.51
N ALA A 72 -6.50 -5.91 3.60
CA ALA A 72 -7.10 -4.57 3.60
C ALA A 72 -7.82 -4.22 2.28
N LEU A 73 -7.55 -4.96 1.21
CA LEU A 73 -8.23 -4.85 -0.08
C LEU A 73 -8.86 -6.20 -0.48
N PRO A 74 -10.10 -6.21 -1.00
CA PRO A 74 -10.74 -7.41 -1.53
C PRO A 74 -10.01 -7.93 -2.78
N GLU A 75 -10.18 -9.22 -3.07
CA GLU A 75 -9.68 -9.84 -4.29
C GLU A 75 -10.25 -9.14 -5.53
N GLY A 76 -9.40 -8.91 -6.54
CA GLY A 76 -9.77 -8.13 -7.74
C GLY A 76 -9.63 -6.62 -7.62
N SER A 77 -9.18 -6.11 -6.47
CA SER A 77 -8.77 -4.71 -6.33
C SER A 77 -7.57 -4.40 -7.20
N ARG A 78 -7.56 -3.21 -7.81
CA ARG A 78 -6.48 -2.73 -8.66
C ARG A 78 -5.92 -1.45 -8.07
N ILE A 79 -4.60 -1.37 -7.94
CA ILE A 79 -3.89 -0.16 -7.57
C ILE A 79 -3.45 0.52 -8.85
N ASP A 80 -3.84 1.77 -9.06
CA ASP A 80 -3.51 2.54 -10.26
C ASP A 80 -2.34 3.50 -10.01
N SER A 81 -2.18 3.98 -8.78
CA SER A 81 -1.11 4.90 -8.42
C SER A 81 -0.68 4.75 -6.98
N ALA A 82 0.59 5.07 -6.74
CA ALA A 82 1.20 5.08 -5.43
C ALA A 82 2.07 6.32 -5.25
N GLU A 83 2.04 6.88 -4.04
CA GLU A 83 2.77 8.07 -3.64
C GLU A 83 3.40 7.87 -2.27
N LEU A 84 4.63 8.33 -2.10
CA LEU A 84 5.28 8.43 -0.80
C LEU A 84 5.13 9.85 -0.27
N LEU A 85 4.60 9.96 0.94
CA LEU A 85 4.37 11.22 1.63
C LEU A 85 5.26 11.29 2.87
N GLN A 86 5.64 12.50 3.27
CA GLN A 86 6.38 12.72 4.50
C GLN A 86 5.47 12.54 5.71
N ALA A 87 5.93 11.77 6.70
CA ALA A 87 5.27 11.65 8.00
C ALA A 87 5.79 12.75 8.97
N PRO A 88 4.95 13.22 9.92
CA PRO A 88 3.53 12.93 10.04
C PRO A 88 2.72 13.51 8.88
N LEU A 89 1.64 12.83 8.48
CA LEU A 89 0.73 13.35 7.46
C LEU A 89 0.00 14.57 8.02
N ILE A 90 0.28 15.76 7.49
CA ILE A 90 -0.40 17.00 7.89
C ILE A 90 -1.54 17.25 6.91
N PRO A 91 -2.81 17.22 7.36
CA PRO A 91 -3.94 17.59 6.53
C PRO A 91 -3.72 18.98 5.93
N GLU A 92 -4.03 19.16 4.65
CA GLU A 92 -3.87 20.43 3.91
C GLU A 92 -2.41 20.87 3.65
N ALA A 93 -1.42 20.16 4.20
CA ALA A 93 0.01 20.42 4.00
C ALA A 93 0.79 19.11 3.73
N GLU A 94 0.18 18.19 3.00
CA GLU A 94 0.81 16.93 2.60
C GLU A 94 2.05 17.21 1.75
N THR A 95 3.19 16.66 2.15
CA THR A 95 4.43 16.77 1.37
C THR A 95 4.67 15.45 0.66
N SER A 96 4.58 15.45 -0.68
CA SER A 96 4.94 14.30 -1.50
C SER A 96 6.46 14.21 -1.64
N LEU A 97 7.02 13.08 -1.21
CA LEU A 97 8.42 12.72 -1.36
C LEU A 97 8.70 12.04 -2.71
N ALA A 98 7.75 11.24 -3.20
CA ALA A 98 7.86 10.56 -4.49
C ALA A 98 6.49 10.19 -5.08
N GLY A 99 6.42 10.10 -6.41
CA GLY A 99 5.21 9.77 -7.16
C GLY A 99 4.41 10.99 -7.63
N PRO A 100 3.21 10.78 -8.21
CA PRO A 100 2.53 9.49 -8.39
C PRO A 100 3.28 8.56 -9.36
N MET A 101 3.42 7.30 -8.96
CA MET A 101 4.13 6.26 -9.73
C MET A 101 3.39 4.91 -9.62
N HIS A 102 3.86 3.90 -10.38
CA HIS A 102 3.30 2.56 -10.30
C HIS A 102 3.71 1.88 -8.98
N VAL A 103 2.84 1.05 -8.42
CA VAL A 103 3.09 0.40 -7.12
C VAL A 103 4.32 -0.51 -7.13
N ASP A 104 4.64 -1.12 -8.27
CA ASP A 104 5.85 -1.95 -8.43
C ASP A 104 7.16 -1.18 -8.19
N GLU A 105 7.20 0.14 -8.45
CA GLU A 105 8.39 0.96 -8.17
C GLU A 105 8.74 0.91 -6.68
N LEU A 106 7.74 0.83 -5.81
CA LEU A 106 7.92 0.78 -4.35
C LEU A 106 8.37 -0.59 -3.84
N LEU A 107 8.31 -1.62 -4.69
CA LEU A 107 8.97 -2.90 -4.43
C LEU A 107 10.49 -2.78 -4.55
N SER A 108 11.01 -1.69 -5.12
CA SER A 108 12.45 -1.40 -5.10
C SER A 108 12.83 -0.65 -3.81
N PRO A 109 13.81 -1.13 -3.02
CA PRO A 109 14.26 -0.44 -1.80
C PRO A 109 14.74 0.99 -2.07
N SER A 110 15.23 1.24 -3.28
CA SER A 110 15.72 2.54 -3.76
C SER A 110 14.62 3.59 -3.89
N ALA A 111 13.37 3.19 -4.16
CA ALA A 111 12.25 4.14 -4.25
C ALA A 111 11.90 4.79 -2.91
N TRP A 112 12.42 4.23 -1.81
CA TRP A 112 12.22 4.70 -0.45
C TRP A 112 13.46 5.40 0.13
N GLN A 113 14.46 5.73 -0.69
CA GLN A 113 15.61 6.53 -0.25
C GLN A 113 15.22 7.98 0.02
#